data_AF-A0A2D4SQT9-F1
#
_entry.id   AF-A0A2D4SQT9-F1
#
_cell.length_a   1.000
_cell.length_b   1.000
_cell.length_c   1.000
_cell.angle_alpha   90.00
_cell.angle_beta   90.00
_cell.angle_gamma   90.00
#
_symmetry.space_group_name_H-M   'P 1'
#
loop_
_entity.id
_entity.type
_entity.pdbx_description
1 polymer ?
#
loop_
_entity_poly.entity_id
_entity_poly.type
_entity_poly.pdbx_seq_one_letter_code
_entity_poly.pdbx_strand_id
1 'polypeptide(L)'
;MPCIQIQIDADDFTELGSQNRFGGSHEDQLGNAIGHILSTCTEPFPDPFSYFPADIQVDGISADTVGIRKKGFVGSVLSGSDQRPSLKVKTNKFVDNQYLGEIERLTLNNNLTDPSRMRTCLVYSVFHDAGYPAPLCNLANVMVNDVSLGAYTHVEPIKKSFLRRAFGNDHGSLYESTVADFTQAHLDNGLGRWEAKTDETIADPTLLLEIVTALTSSDEMLEETLETVLDIDLFLSFWALETIVAHGDGYNANSNNSYVYFDPDNNARAVFIPWGPDDAMRESEEMRFVQSALANRLSRHSILHSMYLERLTELLDTVWSEENLYDRIDILQAHVHSAEAYQDFELEIGELRLWITDRRNTIQQLIDTGGDIGEEPDDGCVPGMNTEELLETGEVVGTASVSCSTQKSPSHPVTLVFIVIGLRIMRSKRQH
;
A
#
# COMPACT_ATOMS: atom_id res chain seq x y z
N MET A 1 18.83 -9.30 -8.39
CA MET A 1 17.37 -9.48 -8.51
C MET A 1 17.04 -10.89 -8.97
N PRO A 2 16.13 -11.61 -8.30
CA PRO A 2 15.67 -12.93 -8.72
C PRO A 2 14.92 -12.90 -10.05
N CYS A 3 15.04 -13.99 -10.81
CA CYS A 3 14.26 -14.25 -12.01
C CYS A 3 13.18 -15.29 -11.72
N ILE A 4 11.92 -14.90 -11.91
CA ILE A 4 10.74 -15.72 -11.65
C ILE A 4 10.14 -16.12 -12.99
N GLN A 5 10.12 -17.43 -13.26
CA GLN A 5 9.51 -18.00 -14.46
C GLN A 5 8.24 -18.74 -14.08
N ILE A 6 7.14 -18.42 -14.73
CA ILE A 6 5.84 -19.03 -14.53
C ILE A 6 5.40 -19.66 -15.84
N GLN A 7 5.02 -20.94 -15.79
CA GLN A 7 4.42 -21.65 -16.91
C GLN A 7 2.97 -21.99 -16.53
N ILE A 8 2.03 -21.53 -17.34
CA ILE A 8 0.58 -21.63 -17.09
C ILE A 8 -0.13 -21.85 -18.42
N ASP A 9 -1.27 -22.54 -18.42
CA ASP A 9 -2.12 -22.61 -19.61
C ASP A 9 -2.49 -21.20 -20.11
N ALA A 10 -2.45 -21.00 -21.44
CA ALA A 10 -2.64 -19.68 -22.03
C ALA A 10 -4.07 -19.14 -21.86
N ASP A 11 -5.07 -20.03 -21.87
CA ASP A 11 -6.46 -19.66 -21.65
C ASP A 11 -6.66 -19.31 -20.16
N ASP A 12 -6.05 -20.10 -19.25
CA ASP A 12 -6.06 -19.80 -17.81
C ASP A 12 -5.41 -18.45 -17.48
N PHE A 13 -4.28 -18.11 -18.12
CA PHE A 13 -3.62 -16.81 -17.91
C PHE A 13 -4.47 -15.65 -18.45
N THR A 14 -5.12 -15.85 -19.58
CA THR A 14 -6.06 -14.86 -20.16
C THR A 14 -7.26 -14.66 -19.23
N GLU A 15 -7.84 -15.75 -18.71
CA GLU A 15 -8.93 -15.68 -17.75
C GLU A 15 -8.49 -14.96 -16.47
N LEU A 16 -7.36 -15.37 -15.87
CA LEU A 16 -6.76 -14.74 -14.70
C LEU A 16 -6.60 -13.23 -14.90
N GLY A 17 -6.01 -12.81 -16.02
CA GLY A 17 -5.80 -11.39 -16.35
C GLY A 17 -7.11 -10.62 -16.46
N SER A 18 -8.15 -11.24 -17.02
CA SER A 18 -9.47 -10.61 -17.24
C SER A 18 -10.31 -10.43 -15.96
N GLN A 19 -9.99 -11.11 -14.86
CA GLN A 19 -10.76 -11.02 -13.62
C GLN A 19 -10.73 -9.58 -13.06
N ASN A 20 -11.91 -9.11 -12.64
CA ASN A 20 -12.15 -7.79 -12.08
C ASN A 20 -12.97 -7.92 -10.79
N ARG A 21 -12.55 -7.21 -9.73
CA ARG A 21 -13.21 -7.21 -8.43
C ARG A 21 -14.67 -6.76 -8.45
N PHE A 22 -14.98 -5.73 -9.22
CA PHE A 22 -16.25 -5.02 -9.22
C PHE A 22 -17.12 -5.33 -10.44
N GLY A 23 -16.73 -6.33 -11.23
CA GLY A 23 -17.41 -6.69 -12.48
C GLY A 23 -17.37 -5.61 -13.55
N GLY A 24 -17.99 -5.88 -14.70
CA GLY A 24 -17.95 -5.01 -15.86
C GLY A 24 -16.62 -5.08 -16.62
N SER A 25 -16.46 -4.19 -17.60
CA SER A 25 -15.19 -4.04 -18.33
C SER A 25 -14.11 -3.37 -17.44
N HIS A 26 -12.86 -3.35 -17.91
CA HIS A 26 -11.80 -2.59 -17.22
C HIS A 26 -12.10 -1.07 -17.16
N GLU A 27 -12.82 -0.54 -18.15
CA GLU A 27 -13.24 0.87 -18.18
C GLU A 27 -14.31 1.17 -17.12
N ASP A 28 -15.20 0.23 -16.84
CA ASP A 28 -16.27 0.38 -15.83
C ASP A 28 -15.76 0.23 -14.40
N GLN A 29 -14.57 -0.35 -14.22
CA GLN A 29 -14.09 -0.81 -12.92
C GLN A 29 -13.96 0.31 -11.88
N LEU A 30 -13.42 1.46 -12.27
CA LEU A 30 -13.26 2.60 -11.37
C LEU A 30 -14.64 3.11 -10.91
N GLY A 31 -15.58 3.29 -11.83
CA GLY A 31 -16.95 3.71 -11.52
C GLY A 31 -17.68 2.72 -10.60
N ASN A 32 -17.55 1.42 -10.87
CA ASN A 32 -18.15 0.38 -10.03
C ASN A 32 -17.52 0.34 -8.63
N ALA A 33 -16.21 0.53 -8.53
CA ALA A 33 -15.51 0.59 -7.25
C ALA A 33 -15.96 1.79 -6.42
N ILE A 34 -16.01 2.99 -7.03
CA ILE A 34 -16.52 4.21 -6.39
C ILE A 34 -17.96 4.00 -5.93
N GLY A 35 -18.81 3.44 -6.79
CA GLY A 35 -20.20 3.13 -6.45
C GLY A 35 -20.31 2.21 -5.23
N HIS A 36 -19.44 1.21 -5.11
CA HIS A 36 -19.39 0.32 -3.95
C HIS A 36 -18.82 1.00 -2.70
N ILE A 37 -17.80 1.85 -2.86
CA ILE A 37 -17.19 2.58 -1.75
C ILE A 37 -18.20 3.52 -1.09
N LEU A 38 -18.99 4.21 -1.92
CA LEU A 38 -20.00 5.19 -1.49
C LEU A 38 -21.31 4.55 -1.01
N SER A 39 -21.57 3.27 -1.30
CA SER A 39 -22.85 2.63 -0.97
C SER A 39 -22.91 2.01 0.42
N THR A 40 -21.81 1.41 0.90
CA THR A 40 -21.76 0.71 2.19
C THR A 40 -20.34 0.56 2.71
N CYS A 41 -20.13 0.70 4.02
CA CYS A 41 -18.87 0.43 4.71
C CYS A 41 -18.91 -0.80 5.64
N THR A 42 -20.08 -1.44 5.76
CA THR A 42 -20.36 -2.55 6.68
C THR A 42 -20.34 -3.92 6.02
N GLU A 43 -19.94 -3.98 4.75
CA GLU A 43 -19.86 -5.21 3.98
C GLU A 43 -18.45 -5.38 3.38
N PRO A 44 -17.91 -6.61 3.36
CA PRO A 44 -16.63 -6.87 2.75
C PRO A 44 -16.70 -6.64 1.23
N PHE A 45 -15.58 -6.21 0.66
CA PHE A 45 -15.49 -6.14 -0.80
C PHE A 45 -15.57 -7.55 -1.43
N PRO A 46 -16.11 -7.68 -2.65
CA PRO A 46 -16.09 -8.95 -3.38
C PRO A 46 -14.65 -9.47 -3.57
N ASP A 47 -14.43 -10.79 -3.53
CA ASP A 47 -13.14 -11.42 -3.86
C ASP A 47 -13.32 -12.46 -4.98
N PRO A 48 -13.41 -12.02 -6.26
CA PRO A 48 -13.72 -12.91 -7.37
C PRO A 48 -12.50 -13.62 -7.96
N PHE A 49 -11.33 -13.52 -7.33
CA PHE A 49 -10.08 -13.99 -7.93
C PHE A 49 -9.84 -15.48 -7.70
N SER A 50 -9.82 -16.24 -8.80
CA SER A 50 -9.61 -17.70 -8.78
C SER A 50 -8.13 -18.06 -8.84
N TYR A 51 -7.79 -19.21 -8.25
CA TYR A 51 -6.47 -19.82 -8.44
C TYR A 51 -6.48 -20.75 -9.65
N PHE A 52 -5.44 -20.63 -10.47
CA PHE A 52 -5.14 -21.47 -11.63
C PHE A 52 -3.86 -22.26 -11.36
N PRO A 53 -3.75 -23.50 -11.88
CA PRO A 53 -2.53 -24.30 -11.75
C PRO A 53 -1.41 -23.72 -12.64
N ALA A 54 -0.19 -23.67 -12.11
CA ALA A 54 0.99 -23.26 -12.84
C ALA A 54 2.24 -23.96 -12.31
N ASP A 55 3.31 -23.98 -13.10
CA ASP A 55 4.65 -24.34 -12.63
C ASP A 55 5.47 -23.06 -12.44
N ILE A 56 6.30 -23.02 -11.40
CA ILE A 56 7.13 -21.86 -11.09
C ILE A 56 8.59 -22.25 -10.89
N GLN A 57 9.49 -21.42 -11.39
CA GLN A 57 10.92 -21.48 -11.10
C GLN A 57 11.43 -20.12 -10.62
N VAL A 58 12.21 -20.12 -9.55
CA VAL A 58 12.90 -18.92 -9.04
C VAL A 58 14.38 -19.26 -8.86
N ASP A 59 15.24 -18.59 -9.63
CA ASP A 59 16.70 -18.78 -9.62
C ASP A 59 17.14 -20.26 -9.68
N GLY A 60 16.41 -21.08 -10.44
CA GLY A 60 16.68 -22.51 -10.63
C GLY A 60 16.04 -23.47 -9.62
N ILE A 61 15.37 -22.95 -8.58
CA ILE A 61 14.53 -23.76 -7.68
C ILE A 61 13.12 -23.81 -8.29
N SER A 62 12.54 -24.99 -8.44
CA SER A 62 11.24 -25.20 -9.09
C SER A 62 10.20 -25.81 -8.16
N ALA A 63 8.94 -25.47 -8.39
CA ALA A 63 7.77 -26.13 -7.81
C ALA A 63 6.69 -26.24 -8.89
N ASP A 64 6.16 -27.45 -9.06
CA ASP A 64 5.16 -27.75 -10.09
C ASP A 64 3.74 -27.72 -9.48
N THR A 65 2.75 -27.37 -10.29
CA THR A 65 1.32 -27.34 -9.89
C THR A 65 1.05 -26.45 -8.67
N VAL A 66 1.70 -25.29 -8.61
CA VAL A 66 1.39 -24.23 -7.65
C VAL A 66 0.07 -23.55 -8.03
N GLY A 67 -0.52 -22.83 -7.08
CA GLY A 67 -1.67 -21.96 -7.36
C GLY A 67 -1.22 -20.54 -7.64
N ILE A 68 -1.59 -20.01 -8.79
CA ILE A 68 -1.43 -18.59 -9.13
C ILE A 68 -2.79 -17.92 -9.27
N ARG A 69 -2.92 -16.69 -8.76
CA ARG A 69 -4.13 -15.88 -8.94
C ARG A 69 -3.80 -14.42 -9.13
N LYS A 70 -4.73 -13.68 -9.73
CA LYS A 70 -4.71 -12.22 -9.73
C LYS A 70 -4.85 -11.69 -8.30
N LYS A 71 -4.12 -10.62 -8.02
CA LYS A 71 -4.26 -9.76 -6.84
C LYS A 71 -4.66 -8.38 -7.34
N GLY A 72 -5.57 -7.73 -6.64
CA GLY A 72 -5.76 -6.31 -6.84
C GLY A 72 -6.97 -5.73 -6.13
N PHE A 73 -6.85 -4.43 -5.92
CA PHE A 73 -7.94 -3.48 -5.72
C PHE A 73 -7.80 -2.40 -6.80
N VAL A 74 -8.57 -1.31 -6.76
CA VAL A 74 -8.70 -0.31 -7.84
C VAL A 74 -7.38 0.09 -8.52
N GLY A 75 -6.32 0.41 -7.78
CA GLY A 75 -5.04 0.85 -8.36
C GLY A 75 -4.25 -0.24 -9.11
N SER A 76 -4.40 -1.52 -8.74
CA SER A 76 -3.60 -2.62 -9.33
C SER A 76 -4.27 -3.31 -10.54
N VAL A 77 -5.49 -2.88 -10.88
CA VAL A 77 -6.39 -3.52 -11.85
C VAL A 77 -6.81 -2.56 -12.97
N LEU A 78 -6.12 -1.43 -13.11
CA LEU A 78 -6.32 -0.46 -14.18
C LEU A 78 -6.04 -1.07 -15.57
N SER A 79 -6.28 -0.27 -16.62
CA SER A 79 -5.97 -0.64 -18.00
C SER A 79 -4.54 -1.19 -18.14
N GLY A 80 -4.39 -2.31 -18.85
CA GLY A 80 -3.12 -3.04 -18.99
C GLY A 80 -2.86 -4.09 -17.90
N SER A 81 -3.69 -4.17 -16.84
CA SER A 81 -3.56 -5.21 -15.80
C SER A 81 -3.97 -6.61 -16.27
N ASP A 82 -4.68 -6.70 -17.39
CA ASP A 82 -4.99 -7.95 -18.10
C ASP A 82 -3.74 -8.59 -18.70
N GLN A 83 -2.79 -7.77 -19.14
CA GLN A 83 -1.51 -8.21 -19.71
C GLN A 83 -0.37 -8.26 -18.69
N ARG A 84 -0.42 -7.41 -17.65
CA ARG A 84 0.55 -7.32 -16.55
C ARG A 84 -0.16 -7.36 -15.19
N PRO A 85 -0.81 -8.48 -14.81
CA PRO A 85 -1.54 -8.56 -13.55
C PRO A 85 -0.57 -8.57 -12.35
N SER A 86 -1.00 -8.03 -11.21
CA SER A 86 -0.38 -8.37 -9.93
C SER A 86 -0.75 -9.80 -9.56
N LEU A 87 0.22 -10.57 -9.05
CA LEU A 87 0.11 -12.02 -8.88
C LEU A 87 0.32 -12.40 -7.41
N LYS A 88 -0.48 -13.36 -6.94
CA LYS A 88 -0.19 -14.13 -5.72
C LYS A 88 0.08 -15.57 -6.12
N VAL A 89 1.18 -16.11 -5.63
CA VAL A 89 1.53 -17.53 -5.78
C VAL A 89 1.39 -18.20 -4.43
N LYS A 90 0.73 -19.36 -4.40
CA LYS A 90 0.62 -20.24 -3.23
C LYS A 90 1.09 -21.62 -3.65
N THR A 91 2.28 -22.02 -3.20
CA THR A 91 2.92 -23.28 -3.60
C THR A 91 2.06 -24.47 -3.22
N ASN A 92 1.53 -24.47 -2.00
CA ASN A 92 0.70 -25.55 -1.50
C ASN A 92 -0.80 -25.41 -1.81
N LYS A 93 -1.19 -24.73 -2.91
CA LYS A 93 -2.61 -24.58 -3.25
C LYS A 93 -3.24 -25.89 -3.72
N PHE A 94 -2.51 -26.67 -4.53
CA PHE A 94 -2.97 -27.93 -5.10
C PHE A 94 -2.16 -29.14 -4.62
N VAL A 95 -0.97 -28.91 -4.06
CA VAL A 95 -0.11 -29.94 -3.46
C VAL A 95 0.16 -29.58 -2.00
N ASP A 96 -0.42 -30.33 -1.06
CA ASP A 96 -0.26 -30.05 0.37
C ASP A 96 1.22 -30.05 0.79
N ASN A 97 1.60 -29.13 1.69
CA ASN A 97 2.95 -28.99 2.24
C ASN A 97 4.06 -28.80 1.19
N GLN A 98 3.74 -28.29 0.00
CA GLN A 98 4.75 -27.91 -1.01
C GLN A 98 5.33 -26.52 -0.72
N TYR A 99 6.64 -26.38 -0.89
CA TYR A 99 7.39 -25.13 -0.72
C TYR A 99 8.30 -24.88 -1.91
N LEU A 100 8.57 -23.61 -2.17
CA LEU A 100 9.62 -23.17 -3.09
C LEU A 100 10.81 -22.69 -2.25
N GLY A 101 11.80 -23.57 -2.05
CA GLY A 101 12.79 -23.38 -0.99
C GLY A 101 12.10 -23.43 0.38
N GLU A 102 12.11 -22.31 1.11
CA GLU A 102 11.40 -22.15 2.39
C GLU A 102 10.09 -21.36 2.26
N ILE A 103 9.74 -20.94 1.05
CA ILE A 103 8.64 -20.00 0.78
C ILE A 103 7.38 -20.79 0.41
N GLU A 104 6.27 -20.49 1.10
CA GLU A 104 4.94 -21.03 0.78
C GLU A 104 4.13 -20.08 -0.13
N ARG A 105 4.43 -18.78 -0.08
CA ARG A 105 3.65 -17.74 -0.75
C ARG A 105 4.54 -16.62 -1.28
N LEU A 106 4.24 -16.16 -2.48
CA LEU A 106 4.85 -14.98 -3.09
C LEU A 106 3.76 -13.95 -3.39
N THR A 107 4.06 -12.66 -3.15
CA THR A 107 3.24 -11.54 -3.61
C THR A 107 4.06 -10.72 -4.60
N LEU A 108 3.57 -10.60 -5.83
CA LEU A 108 4.24 -9.91 -6.92
C LEU A 108 3.32 -8.76 -7.39
N ASN A 109 3.65 -7.54 -7.03
CA ASN A 109 2.90 -6.36 -7.47
C ASN A 109 3.45 -5.85 -8.82
N ASN A 110 2.54 -5.55 -9.73
CA ASN A 110 2.84 -5.11 -11.10
C ASN A 110 3.34 -3.66 -11.21
N ASN A 111 3.21 -2.88 -10.13
CA ASN A 111 3.66 -1.48 -10.03
C ASN A 111 3.03 -0.54 -11.07
N LEU A 112 1.79 -0.78 -11.51
CA LEU A 112 1.15 0.05 -12.55
C LEU A 112 1.10 1.54 -12.17
N THR A 113 0.84 1.82 -10.90
CA THR A 113 0.72 3.14 -10.27
C THR A 113 2.04 3.74 -9.79
N ASP A 114 3.15 2.99 -9.92
CA ASP A 114 4.50 3.43 -9.57
C ASP A 114 5.44 3.29 -10.78
N PRO A 115 5.60 4.35 -11.58
CA PRO A 115 6.51 4.35 -12.73
C PRO A 115 7.99 4.18 -12.35
N SER A 116 8.38 4.28 -11.07
CA SER A 116 9.75 4.00 -10.64
C SER A 116 9.98 2.50 -10.35
N ARG A 117 8.89 1.75 -10.14
CA ARG A 117 8.86 0.35 -9.65
C ARG A 117 9.44 0.14 -8.25
N MET A 118 9.95 1.17 -7.57
CA MET A 118 10.78 1.01 -6.38
C MET A 118 10.24 1.64 -5.10
N ARG A 119 9.17 2.47 -5.18
CA ARG A 119 8.65 3.22 -4.03
C ARG A 119 8.28 2.32 -2.87
N THR A 120 7.60 1.20 -3.13
CA THR A 120 7.24 0.25 -2.09
C THR A 120 8.46 -0.26 -1.31
N CYS A 121 9.56 -0.61 -1.99
CA CYS A 121 10.76 -1.07 -1.32
C CYS A 121 11.49 0.06 -0.58
N LEU A 122 11.48 1.28 -1.10
CA LEU A 122 12.05 2.44 -0.42
C LEU A 122 11.28 2.76 0.86
N VAL A 123 9.94 2.79 0.81
CA VAL A 123 9.09 3.02 1.98
C VAL A 123 9.37 1.99 3.06
N TYR A 124 9.28 0.70 2.73
CA TYR A 124 9.55 -0.34 3.73
C TYR A 124 10.97 -0.27 4.26
N SER A 125 11.95 0.18 3.46
CA SER A 125 13.31 0.38 3.97
C SER A 125 13.40 1.47 5.04
N VAL A 126 12.64 2.56 4.93
CA VAL A 126 12.55 3.59 5.99
C VAL A 126 11.92 3.01 7.26
N PHE A 127 10.85 2.22 7.13
CA PHE A 127 10.26 1.53 8.28
C PHE A 127 11.25 0.55 8.95
N HIS A 128 12.02 -0.21 8.17
CA HIS A 128 13.05 -1.11 8.70
C HIS A 128 14.21 -0.36 9.37
N ASP A 129 14.64 0.77 8.80
CA ASP A 129 15.69 1.61 9.37
C ASP A 129 15.23 2.25 10.70
N ALA A 130 13.92 2.44 10.90
CA ALA A 130 13.30 2.82 12.18
C ALA A 130 13.13 1.64 13.17
N GLY A 131 13.47 0.41 12.78
CA GLY A 131 13.21 -0.78 13.58
C GLY A 131 11.72 -1.15 13.68
N TYR A 132 10.87 -0.64 12.79
CA TYR A 132 9.43 -0.84 12.81
C TYR A 132 9.03 -2.15 12.07
N PRO A 133 8.03 -2.91 12.54
CA PRO A 133 7.57 -4.12 11.86
C PRO A 133 6.93 -3.81 10.49
N ALA A 134 7.71 -4.00 9.42
CA ALA A 134 7.26 -3.83 8.04
C ALA A 134 7.61 -5.05 7.15
N PRO A 135 6.87 -5.28 6.06
CA PRO A 135 7.20 -6.35 5.10
C PRO A 135 8.61 -6.22 4.52
N LEU A 136 9.29 -7.33 4.28
CA LEU A 136 10.48 -7.34 3.43
C LEU A 136 10.10 -7.10 1.97
N CYS A 137 11.00 -6.46 1.22
CA CYS A 137 10.77 -6.09 -0.18
C CYS A 137 12.03 -6.23 -1.03
N ASN A 138 11.85 -6.74 -2.24
CA ASN A 138 12.83 -6.67 -3.30
C ASN A 138 12.13 -6.57 -4.66
N LEU A 139 12.87 -6.25 -5.72
CA LEU A 139 12.37 -6.40 -7.08
C LEU A 139 12.61 -7.81 -7.60
N ALA A 140 11.77 -8.26 -8.52
CA ALA A 140 11.89 -9.51 -9.25
C ALA A 140 11.63 -9.28 -10.74
N ASN A 141 12.38 -9.95 -11.62
CA ASN A 141 12.04 -10.03 -13.03
C ASN A 141 11.04 -11.16 -13.22
N VAL A 142 9.84 -10.87 -13.71
CA VAL A 142 8.78 -11.87 -13.87
C VAL A 142 8.60 -12.22 -15.34
N MET A 143 8.59 -13.51 -15.65
CA MET A 143 8.27 -14.05 -16.96
C MET A 143 7.10 -15.03 -16.87
N VAL A 144 6.15 -14.93 -17.80
CA VAL A 144 5.04 -15.87 -17.93
C VAL A 144 5.07 -16.45 -19.34
N ASN A 145 5.09 -17.78 -19.47
CA ASN A 145 5.12 -18.49 -20.75
C ASN A 145 6.21 -17.96 -21.69
N ASP A 146 7.43 -17.83 -21.15
CA ASP A 146 8.64 -17.29 -21.82
C ASP A 146 8.54 -15.82 -22.28
N VAL A 147 7.49 -15.09 -21.88
CA VAL A 147 7.33 -13.66 -22.13
C VAL A 147 7.66 -12.87 -20.87
N SER A 148 8.59 -11.92 -20.98
CA SER A 148 8.91 -11.01 -19.87
C SER A 148 7.75 -10.05 -19.62
N LEU A 149 7.33 -9.98 -18.36
CA LEU A 149 6.41 -8.97 -17.85
C LEU A 149 7.15 -7.80 -17.18
N GLY A 150 8.48 -7.84 -17.08
CA GLY A 150 9.32 -6.78 -16.52
C GLY A 150 9.50 -6.86 -15.00
N ALA A 151 9.83 -5.72 -14.38
CA ALA A 151 10.12 -5.64 -12.95
C ALA A 151 8.84 -5.58 -12.11
N TYR A 152 8.75 -6.50 -11.16
CA TYR A 152 7.68 -6.56 -10.16
C TYR A 152 8.25 -6.30 -8.78
N THR A 153 7.45 -5.71 -7.91
CA THR A 153 7.77 -5.65 -6.49
C THR A 153 7.38 -6.99 -5.86
N HIS A 154 8.39 -7.72 -5.38
CA HIS A 154 8.22 -8.92 -4.57
C HIS A 154 8.16 -8.53 -3.10
N VAL A 155 6.97 -8.66 -2.51
CA VAL A 155 6.69 -8.26 -1.13
C VAL A 155 6.41 -9.49 -0.28
N GLU A 156 6.98 -9.52 0.92
CA GLU A 156 6.68 -10.54 1.91
C GLU A 156 5.18 -10.53 2.27
N PRO A 157 4.47 -11.66 2.13
CA PRO A 157 3.07 -11.74 2.54
C PRO A 157 2.92 -11.57 4.06
N ILE A 158 2.03 -10.68 4.50
CA ILE A 158 1.68 -10.51 5.91
C ILE A 158 0.80 -11.69 6.35
N LYS A 159 1.46 -12.74 6.82
CA LYS A 159 0.91 -14.01 7.31
C LYS A 159 1.77 -14.54 8.47
N LYS A 160 1.50 -15.75 8.95
CA LYS A 160 2.22 -16.39 10.06
C LYS A 160 3.75 -16.29 10.00
N SER A 161 4.37 -16.43 8.81
CA SER A 161 5.84 -16.28 8.67
C SER A 161 6.34 -14.87 8.97
N PHE A 162 5.64 -13.85 8.47
CA PHE A 162 5.92 -12.45 8.78
C PHE A 162 5.76 -12.18 10.27
N LEU A 163 4.66 -12.67 10.88
CA LEU A 163 4.40 -12.45 12.31
C LEU A 163 5.52 -13.02 13.18
N ARG A 164 5.94 -14.28 12.95
CA ARG A 164 7.05 -14.88 13.69
C ARG A 164 8.36 -14.10 13.53
N ARG A 165 8.62 -13.54 12.34
CA ARG A 165 9.83 -12.75 12.07
C ARG A 165 9.78 -11.39 12.79
N ALA A 166 8.64 -10.71 12.73
CA ALA A 166 8.49 -9.33 13.20
C ALA A 166 8.16 -9.23 14.70
N PHE A 167 7.39 -10.18 15.24
CA PHE A 167 6.86 -10.16 16.61
C PHE A 167 7.37 -11.33 17.47
N GLY A 168 8.05 -12.32 16.87
CA GLY A 168 8.50 -13.52 17.58
C GLY A 168 7.41 -14.58 17.81
N ASN A 169 6.15 -14.26 17.49
CA ASN A 169 4.99 -15.14 17.61
C ASN A 169 4.00 -14.95 16.43
N ASP A 170 3.02 -15.84 16.28
CA ASP A 170 1.99 -15.79 15.23
C ASP A 170 0.59 -16.21 15.70
N HIS A 171 0.36 -16.17 17.01
CA HIS A 171 -0.85 -16.68 17.68
C HIS A 171 -1.90 -15.59 17.99
N GLY A 172 -1.62 -14.34 17.62
CA GLY A 172 -2.52 -13.21 17.78
C GLY A 172 -3.52 -13.04 16.64
N SER A 173 -4.41 -12.07 16.80
CA SER A 173 -5.39 -11.70 15.76
C SER A 173 -4.78 -10.74 14.76
N LEU A 174 -4.88 -11.07 13.47
CA LEU A 174 -4.35 -10.25 12.37
C LEU A 174 -5.48 -9.86 11.42
N TYR A 175 -5.72 -8.56 11.31
CA TYR A 175 -6.71 -8.00 10.40
C TYR A 175 -6.03 -7.19 9.28
N GLU A 176 -6.57 -7.24 8.06
CA GLU A 176 -6.27 -6.28 6.98
C GLU A 176 -7.41 -5.27 6.94
N SER A 177 -7.07 -3.98 6.89
CA SER A 177 -8.01 -2.89 6.57
C SER A 177 -7.97 -2.61 5.08
N THR A 178 -9.14 -2.45 4.47
CA THR A 178 -9.29 -1.90 3.12
C THR A 178 -10.42 -0.90 3.12
N VAL A 179 -10.10 0.40 3.10
CA VAL A 179 -11.07 1.50 3.26
C VAL A 179 -11.98 1.25 4.47
N ALA A 180 -11.35 0.99 5.63
CA ALA A 180 -11.99 0.62 6.88
C ALA A 180 -11.32 1.31 8.07
N ASP A 181 -12.12 1.72 9.05
CA ASP A 181 -11.63 2.47 10.21
C ASP A 181 -12.24 1.98 11.53
N PHE A 182 -11.71 2.50 12.65
CA PHE A 182 -12.22 2.27 14.00
C PHE A 182 -13.36 3.24 14.32
N THR A 183 -14.47 3.09 13.60
CA THR A 183 -15.73 3.79 13.91
C THR A 183 -16.85 2.80 14.09
N GLN A 184 -17.87 3.22 14.86
CA GLN A 184 -19.06 2.40 15.08
C GLN A 184 -19.72 2.03 13.73
N ALA A 185 -19.85 2.98 12.80
CA ALA A 185 -20.43 2.74 11.48
C ALA A 185 -19.70 1.67 10.66
N HIS A 186 -18.37 1.55 10.74
CA HIS A 186 -17.63 0.50 10.02
C HIS A 186 -17.80 -0.90 10.64
N LEU A 187 -18.11 -0.96 11.94
CA LEU A 187 -18.15 -2.20 12.73
C LEU A 187 -19.57 -2.56 13.21
N ASP A 188 -20.59 -1.83 12.76
CA ASP A 188 -22.00 -2.02 13.11
C ASP A 188 -22.53 -3.41 12.74
N ASN A 189 -21.96 -4.04 11.72
CA ASN A 189 -22.38 -5.34 11.21
C ASN A 189 -21.21 -6.32 11.08
N GLY A 190 -20.53 -6.59 12.20
CA GLY A 190 -19.39 -7.50 12.22
C GLY A 190 -18.11 -6.79 11.75
N LEU A 191 -17.25 -7.51 11.02
CA LEU A 191 -15.96 -6.97 10.57
C LEU A 191 -16.07 -5.96 9.42
N GLY A 192 -17.21 -5.88 8.73
CA GLY A 192 -17.37 -4.99 7.58
C GLY A 192 -16.26 -5.18 6.54
N ARG A 193 -15.46 -4.13 6.33
CA ARG A 193 -14.33 -4.12 5.40
C ARG A 193 -12.98 -4.55 6.02
N TRP A 194 -12.97 -4.95 7.28
CA TRP A 194 -11.83 -5.62 7.90
C TRP A 194 -11.84 -7.11 7.52
N GLU A 195 -10.67 -7.66 7.17
CA GLU A 195 -10.54 -9.08 6.82
C GLU A 195 -9.64 -9.80 7.84
N ALA A 196 -10.14 -10.88 8.45
CA ALA A 196 -9.34 -11.77 9.30
C ALA A 196 -8.32 -12.58 8.45
N LYS A 197 -7.04 -12.53 8.80
CA LYS A 197 -5.95 -13.00 7.93
C LYS A 197 -5.28 -14.30 8.37
N THR A 198 -5.53 -14.77 9.59
CA THR A 198 -5.03 -16.07 10.08
C THR A 198 -6.17 -16.88 10.70
N ASP A 199 -5.93 -18.18 10.82
CA ASP A 199 -6.73 -19.13 11.59
C ASP A 199 -6.76 -18.85 13.10
N GLU A 200 -5.80 -18.08 13.61
CA GLU A 200 -5.76 -17.59 15.01
C GLU A 200 -6.59 -16.31 15.22
N THR A 201 -7.01 -15.66 14.12
CA THR A 201 -7.72 -14.39 14.19
C THR A 201 -9.15 -14.58 14.66
N ILE A 202 -9.56 -13.82 15.67
CA ILE A 202 -10.94 -13.76 16.13
C ILE A 202 -11.79 -13.13 15.01
N ALA A 203 -12.68 -13.92 14.39
CA ALA A 203 -13.46 -13.53 13.22
C ALA A 203 -14.73 -12.72 13.59
N ASP A 204 -14.64 -11.84 14.57
CA ASP A 204 -15.68 -10.92 15.02
C ASP A 204 -15.05 -9.55 15.36
N PRO A 205 -15.84 -8.47 15.49
CA PRO A 205 -15.29 -7.12 15.63
C PRO A 205 -14.92 -6.76 17.07
N THR A 206 -14.95 -7.68 18.03
CA THR A 206 -14.81 -7.33 19.47
C THR A 206 -13.52 -6.57 19.75
N LEU A 207 -12.36 -7.05 19.29
CA LEU A 207 -11.07 -6.38 19.49
C LEU A 207 -11.01 -4.99 18.81
N LEU A 208 -11.64 -4.85 17.64
CA LEU A 208 -11.70 -3.56 16.94
C LEU A 208 -12.63 -2.58 17.67
N LEU A 209 -13.76 -3.04 18.20
CA LEU A 209 -14.71 -2.24 18.98
C LEU A 209 -14.16 -1.80 20.34
N GLU A 210 -13.20 -2.53 20.91
CA GLU A 210 -12.48 -2.09 22.11
C GLU A 210 -11.69 -0.79 21.85
N ILE A 211 -11.06 -0.67 20.68
CA ILE A 211 -10.39 0.57 20.25
C ILE A 211 -11.43 1.68 20.02
N VAL A 212 -12.53 1.40 19.33
CA VAL A 212 -13.63 2.38 19.16
C VAL A 212 -14.09 2.91 20.52
N THR A 213 -14.31 2.01 21.48
CA THR A 213 -14.74 2.37 22.82
C THR A 213 -13.71 3.26 23.52
N ALA A 214 -12.42 2.90 23.47
CA ALA A 214 -11.35 3.70 24.06
C ALA A 214 -11.32 5.13 23.49
N LEU A 215 -11.49 5.29 22.17
CA LEU A 215 -11.50 6.61 21.50
C LEU A 215 -12.64 7.53 21.95
N THR A 216 -13.73 6.98 22.47
CA THR A 216 -14.86 7.76 23.03
C THR A 216 -14.62 8.25 24.47
N SER A 217 -13.50 7.88 25.08
CA SER A 217 -13.13 8.34 26.42
C SER A 217 -12.94 9.86 26.46
N SER A 218 -13.18 10.46 27.63
CA SER A 218 -12.85 11.88 27.84
C SER A 218 -11.35 12.11 27.69
N ASP A 219 -10.94 13.34 27.40
CA ASP A 219 -9.53 13.68 27.24
C ASP A 219 -8.70 13.25 28.46
N GLU A 220 -9.24 13.43 29.68
CA GLU A 220 -8.53 13.07 30.91
C GLU A 220 -8.27 11.56 31.07
N MET A 221 -9.07 10.72 30.40
CA MET A 221 -8.98 9.25 30.50
C MET A 221 -8.43 8.60 29.23
N LEU A 222 -8.26 9.35 28.14
CA LEU A 222 -7.96 8.80 26.82
C LEU A 222 -6.66 8.01 26.81
N GLU A 223 -5.59 8.56 27.40
CA GLU A 223 -4.29 7.88 27.47
C GLU A 223 -4.41 6.55 28.20
N GLU A 224 -4.98 6.55 29.41
CA GLU A 224 -5.13 5.34 30.22
C GLU A 224 -5.98 4.27 29.53
N THR A 225 -7.11 4.64 28.91
CA THR A 225 -7.98 3.67 28.26
C THR A 225 -7.39 3.15 26.95
N LEU A 226 -6.77 4.03 26.15
CA LEU A 226 -6.19 3.63 24.87
C LEU A 226 -4.96 2.75 25.04
N GLU A 227 -4.12 2.99 26.05
CA GLU A 227 -2.95 2.15 26.35
C GLU A 227 -3.31 0.69 26.66
N THR A 228 -4.57 0.40 27.04
CA THR A 228 -5.02 -0.99 27.29
C THR A 228 -5.26 -1.79 26.01
N VAL A 229 -5.49 -1.13 24.88
CA VAL A 229 -5.91 -1.75 23.61
C VAL A 229 -4.96 -1.45 22.45
N LEU A 230 -4.14 -0.42 22.56
CA LEU A 230 -3.21 0.05 21.52
C LEU A 230 -1.81 0.23 22.11
N ASP A 231 -0.79 -0.20 21.37
CA ASP A 231 0.57 0.24 21.65
C ASP A 231 0.76 1.66 21.10
N ILE A 232 0.53 2.66 21.97
CA ILE A 232 0.53 4.08 21.56
C ILE A 232 1.88 4.49 20.97
N ASP A 233 2.99 4.04 21.54
CA ASP A 233 4.32 4.43 21.06
C ASP A 233 4.59 3.89 19.64
N LEU A 234 4.24 2.63 19.39
CA LEU A 234 4.30 2.06 18.04
C LEU A 234 3.33 2.75 17.08
N PHE A 235 2.12 3.09 17.52
CA PHE A 235 1.18 3.83 16.68
C PHE A 235 1.71 5.22 16.30
N LEU A 236 2.30 5.97 17.24
CA LEU A 236 2.92 7.27 16.96
C LEU A 236 4.09 7.13 15.98
N SER A 237 4.89 6.07 16.08
CA SER A 237 5.93 5.75 15.08
C SER A 237 5.34 5.49 13.70
N PHE A 238 4.31 4.65 13.63
CA PHE A 238 3.62 4.30 12.39
C PHE A 238 3.05 5.54 11.70
N TRP A 239 2.38 6.39 12.47
CA TRP A 239 1.80 7.64 12.00
C TRP A 239 2.87 8.62 11.50
N ALA A 240 3.95 8.80 12.26
CA ALA A 240 5.08 9.63 11.85
C ALA A 240 5.77 9.09 10.59
N LEU A 241 5.94 7.77 10.46
CA LEU A 241 6.56 7.14 9.28
C LEU A 241 5.69 7.28 8.03
N GLU A 242 4.37 7.02 8.12
CA GLU A 242 3.45 7.26 6.99
C GLU A 242 3.49 8.74 6.56
N THR A 243 3.55 9.65 7.53
CA THR A 243 3.69 11.08 7.26
C THR A 243 5.01 11.39 6.57
N ILE A 244 6.16 10.92 7.09
CA ILE A 244 7.48 11.18 6.50
C ILE A 244 7.57 10.66 5.08
N VAL A 245 7.09 9.44 4.81
CA VAL A 245 7.15 8.84 3.46
C VAL A 245 6.03 9.30 2.52
N ALA A 246 5.13 10.15 2.99
CA ALA A 246 3.95 10.63 2.26
C ALA A 246 3.05 9.49 1.75
N HIS A 247 2.69 8.53 2.61
CA HIS A 247 1.79 7.44 2.21
C HIS A 247 0.32 7.90 2.20
N GLY A 248 -0.09 8.50 1.08
CA GLY A 248 -1.39 9.14 0.91
C GLY A 248 -2.58 8.19 0.91
N ASP A 249 -2.41 6.98 0.36
CA ASP A 249 -3.42 5.93 0.43
C ASP A 249 -3.26 5.03 1.67
N GLY A 250 -2.45 5.46 2.64
CA GLY A 250 -2.19 4.73 3.89
C GLY A 250 -3.32 4.89 4.91
N TYR A 251 -3.12 4.35 6.12
CA TYR A 251 -4.17 4.37 7.13
C TYR A 251 -4.44 5.80 7.61
N ASN A 252 -3.40 6.55 7.98
CA ASN A 252 -3.60 7.85 8.62
C ASN A 252 -4.10 8.94 7.65
N ALA A 253 -3.90 8.74 6.35
CA ALA A 253 -4.37 9.64 5.31
C ALA A 253 -5.70 9.20 4.66
N ASN A 254 -6.03 7.91 4.59
CA ASN A 254 -7.21 7.45 3.84
C ASN A 254 -7.94 6.24 4.47
N SER A 255 -7.63 5.89 5.72
CA SER A 255 -8.18 4.73 6.44
C SER A 255 -8.10 3.44 5.60
N ASN A 256 -6.98 3.25 4.91
CA ASN A 256 -6.77 2.16 3.96
C ASN A 256 -5.39 1.50 4.17
N ASN A 257 -5.10 0.45 3.41
CA ASN A 257 -3.77 -0.13 3.21
C ASN A 257 -2.94 -0.36 4.50
N SER A 258 -3.56 -0.96 5.51
CA SER A 258 -2.87 -1.33 6.74
C SER A 258 -3.29 -2.71 7.21
N TYR A 259 -2.41 -3.35 7.98
CA TYR A 259 -2.75 -4.50 8.79
C TYR A 259 -2.66 -4.11 10.26
N VAL A 260 -3.45 -4.76 11.11
CA VAL A 260 -3.42 -4.57 12.56
C VAL A 260 -3.25 -5.94 13.21
N TYR A 261 -2.18 -6.09 13.98
CA TYR A 261 -1.89 -7.29 14.76
C TYR A 261 -2.13 -7.02 16.25
N PHE A 262 -2.99 -7.81 16.87
CA PHE A 262 -3.19 -7.80 18.32
C PHE A 262 -2.21 -8.79 18.93
N ASP A 263 -1.07 -8.27 19.38
CA ASP A 263 0.09 -9.08 19.76
C ASP A 263 -0.06 -9.65 21.19
N PRO A 264 -0.22 -10.98 21.36
CA PRO A 264 -0.42 -11.59 22.67
C PRO A 264 0.77 -11.41 23.62
N ASP A 265 1.99 -11.25 23.08
CA ASP A 265 3.19 -11.02 23.91
C ASP A 265 3.30 -9.54 24.36
N ASN A 266 2.45 -8.67 23.80
CA ASN A 266 2.33 -7.26 24.14
C ASN A 266 0.95 -6.94 24.74
N ASN A 267 0.47 -7.78 25.66
CA ASN A 267 -0.82 -7.65 26.33
C ASN A 267 -2.03 -7.58 25.37
N ALA A 268 -1.93 -8.22 24.19
CA ALA A 268 -2.92 -8.17 23.13
C ALA A 268 -3.22 -6.75 22.62
N ARG A 269 -2.29 -5.81 22.76
CA ARG A 269 -2.43 -4.45 22.21
C ARG A 269 -2.25 -4.46 20.69
N ALA A 270 -3.00 -3.60 20.01
CA ALA A 270 -2.91 -3.43 18.57
C ALA A 270 -1.57 -2.79 18.16
N VAL A 271 -0.97 -3.36 17.12
CA VAL A 271 0.20 -2.83 16.41
C VAL A 271 -0.10 -2.78 14.91
N PHE A 272 0.11 -1.61 14.32
CA PHE A 272 -0.12 -1.40 12.88
C PHE A 272 1.07 -1.89 12.06
N ILE A 273 0.79 -2.35 10.84
CA ILE A 273 1.78 -2.78 9.86
C ILE A 273 1.44 -2.10 8.52
N PRO A 274 2.38 -1.38 7.88
CA PRO A 274 2.11 -0.70 6.61
C PRO A 274 1.88 -1.70 5.48
N TRP A 275 1.03 -1.33 4.51
CA TRP A 275 0.78 -2.14 3.33
C TRP A 275 0.59 -1.29 2.09
N GLY A 276 0.84 -1.82 0.90
CA GLY A 276 0.55 -1.13 -0.38
C GLY A 276 1.06 0.31 -0.56
N PRO A 277 2.28 0.70 -0.15
CA PRO A 277 2.74 2.09 -0.28
C PRO A 277 3.33 2.41 -1.66
N ASP A 278 2.80 1.84 -2.74
CA ASP A 278 3.21 2.18 -4.12
C ASP A 278 2.81 3.62 -4.50
N ASP A 279 1.82 4.17 -3.80
CA ASP A 279 1.39 5.56 -3.89
C ASP A 279 2.30 6.57 -3.17
N ALA A 280 3.19 6.11 -2.29
CA ALA A 280 3.95 7.01 -1.43
C ALA A 280 5.08 7.76 -2.18
N MET A 281 5.81 8.63 -1.46
CA MET A 281 6.98 9.36 -2.00
C MET A 281 6.68 10.16 -3.27
N ARG A 282 5.56 10.91 -3.23
CA ARG A 282 5.13 11.88 -4.24
C ARG A 282 4.46 13.07 -3.53
N GLU A 283 4.46 14.24 -4.16
CA GLU A 283 3.78 15.41 -3.58
C GLU A 283 2.26 15.37 -3.78
N SER A 284 1.55 15.93 -2.80
CA SER A 284 0.14 16.32 -2.91
C SER A 284 -0.11 17.49 -1.97
N GLU A 285 -0.57 18.62 -2.51
CA GLU A 285 -0.74 19.89 -1.77
C GLU A 285 -1.80 19.82 -0.64
N GLU A 286 -2.58 18.74 -0.56
CA GLU A 286 -3.69 18.59 0.41
C GLU A 286 -3.59 17.32 1.27
N MET A 287 -2.46 16.61 1.25
CA MET A 287 -2.32 15.36 1.99
C MET A 287 -2.19 15.60 3.49
N ARG A 288 -3.24 15.24 4.24
CA ARG A 288 -3.28 15.30 5.71
C ARG A 288 -3.28 13.89 6.28
N PHE A 289 -2.50 13.69 7.33
CA PHE A 289 -2.36 12.41 8.02
C PHE A 289 -3.19 12.35 9.31
N VAL A 290 -4.27 13.12 9.41
CA VAL A 290 -5.18 13.15 10.57
C VAL A 290 -6.59 12.70 10.20
N GLN A 291 -6.73 11.92 9.12
CA GLN A 291 -8.02 11.54 8.58
C GLN A 291 -8.59 10.27 9.23
N SER A 292 -7.71 9.35 9.66
CA SER A 292 -8.16 8.15 10.38
C SER A 292 -8.70 8.47 11.77
N ALA A 293 -9.63 7.65 12.27
CA ALA A 293 -10.26 7.84 13.58
C ALA A 293 -9.22 8.00 14.71
N LEU A 294 -8.15 7.19 14.68
CA LEU A 294 -7.05 7.27 15.63
C LEU A 294 -6.25 8.57 15.49
N ALA A 295 -5.68 8.85 14.32
CA ALA A 295 -4.84 10.04 14.12
C ALA A 295 -5.63 11.33 14.34
N ASN A 296 -6.89 11.36 13.91
CA ASN A 296 -7.82 12.44 14.17
C ASN A 296 -7.97 12.68 15.69
N ARG A 297 -8.36 11.65 16.45
CA ARG A 297 -8.61 11.78 17.89
C ARG A 297 -7.34 12.17 18.66
N LEU A 298 -6.20 11.58 18.30
CA LEU A 298 -4.91 11.81 18.95
C LEU A 298 -4.36 13.21 18.67
N SER A 299 -4.51 13.71 17.43
CA SER A 299 -4.08 15.08 17.08
C SER A 299 -4.82 16.16 17.88
N ARG A 300 -6.08 15.91 18.27
CA ARG A 300 -6.86 16.83 19.13
C ARG A 300 -6.49 16.74 20.61
N HIS A 301 -5.78 15.68 21.02
CA HIS A 301 -5.34 15.48 22.38
C HIS A 301 -3.94 16.06 22.59
N SER A 302 -3.83 17.17 23.33
CA SER A 302 -2.59 17.97 23.40
C SER A 302 -1.30 17.20 23.73
N ILE A 303 -1.34 16.21 24.64
CA ILE A 303 -0.17 15.42 25.01
C ILE A 303 0.25 14.49 23.87
N LEU A 304 -0.67 13.64 23.41
CA LEU A 304 -0.45 12.69 22.31
C LEU A 304 -0.04 13.38 21.01
N HIS A 305 -0.63 14.55 20.70
CA HIS A 305 -0.21 15.37 19.57
C HIS A 305 1.21 15.90 19.72
N SER A 306 1.60 16.35 20.91
CA SER A 306 2.98 16.78 21.17
C SER A 306 3.96 15.62 21.00
N MET A 307 3.61 14.43 21.51
CA MET A 307 4.42 13.22 21.34
C MET A 307 4.55 12.81 19.87
N TYR A 308 3.50 12.98 19.06
CA TYR A 308 3.56 12.75 17.62
C TYR A 308 4.56 13.70 16.92
N LEU A 309 4.52 15.00 17.23
CA LEU A 309 5.46 15.96 16.66
C LEU A 309 6.91 15.67 17.09
N GLU A 310 7.12 15.30 18.35
CA GLU A 310 8.43 14.86 18.86
C GLU A 310 8.92 13.60 18.12
N ARG A 311 8.05 12.62 17.88
CA ARG A 311 8.37 11.41 17.12
C ARG A 311 8.70 11.70 15.65
N LEU A 312 8.03 12.68 15.01
CA LEU A 312 8.42 13.14 13.67
C LEU A 312 9.84 13.72 13.67
N THR A 313 10.17 14.60 14.63
CA THR A 313 11.53 15.15 14.77
C THR A 313 12.56 14.05 14.99
N GLU A 314 12.29 13.12 15.91
CA GLU A 314 13.18 12.00 16.22
C GLU A 314 13.49 11.15 14.97
N LEU A 315 12.46 10.77 14.21
CA LEU A 315 12.62 9.93 13.02
C LEU A 315 13.28 10.69 11.86
N LEU A 316 13.03 11.99 11.72
CA LEU A 316 13.79 12.81 10.76
C LEU A 316 15.28 12.84 11.10
N ASP A 317 15.62 12.98 12.39
CA ASP A 317 17.01 13.11 12.83
C ASP A 317 17.77 11.78 12.81
N THR A 318 17.08 10.66 13.05
CA THR A 318 17.71 9.37 13.29
C THR A 318 17.52 8.34 12.17
N VAL A 319 16.43 8.44 11.39
CA VAL A 319 16.06 7.44 10.38
C VAL A 319 16.12 8.02 8.96
N TRP A 320 15.54 9.20 8.73
CA TRP A 320 15.52 9.79 7.39
C TRP A 320 16.94 10.17 6.93
N SER A 321 17.41 9.52 5.87
CA SER A 321 18.72 9.76 5.28
C SER A 321 18.63 9.79 3.76
N GLU A 322 18.82 10.98 3.20
CA GLU A 322 18.80 11.23 1.76
C GLU A 322 19.90 10.41 1.06
N GLU A 323 21.10 10.34 1.63
CA GLU A 323 22.23 9.55 1.13
C GLU A 323 21.88 8.05 1.04
N ASN A 324 21.37 7.46 2.13
CA ASN A 324 21.00 6.05 2.14
C ASN A 324 19.87 5.74 1.14
N LEU A 325 18.90 6.65 1.00
CA LEU A 325 17.81 6.48 0.03
C LEU A 325 18.31 6.58 -1.41
N TYR A 326 19.28 7.46 -1.69
CA TYR A 326 19.92 7.54 -3.01
C TYR A 326 20.69 6.28 -3.37
N ASP A 327 21.44 5.71 -2.42
CA ASP A 327 22.15 4.44 -2.64
C ASP A 327 21.17 3.30 -2.92
N ARG A 328 20.04 3.26 -2.21
CA ARG A 328 18.96 2.28 -2.46
C ARG A 328 18.32 2.49 -3.83
N ILE A 329 18.10 3.75 -4.25
CA ILE A 329 17.62 4.08 -5.60
C ILE A 329 18.58 3.54 -6.65
N ASP A 330 19.88 3.74 -6.52
CA ASP A 330 20.86 3.27 -7.52
C ASP A 330 20.83 1.74 -7.68
N ILE A 331 20.71 1.00 -6.56
CA ILE A 331 20.58 -0.45 -6.56
C ILE A 331 19.28 -0.89 -7.26
N LEU A 332 18.15 -0.26 -6.92
CA LEU A 332 16.85 -0.61 -7.46
C LEU A 332 16.73 -0.19 -8.94
N GLN A 333 17.32 0.93 -9.33
CA GLN A 333 17.40 1.40 -10.71
C GLN A 333 18.16 0.39 -11.59
N ALA A 334 19.30 -0.12 -11.11
CA ALA A 334 20.05 -1.17 -11.80
C ALA A 334 19.23 -2.46 -11.98
N HIS A 335 18.41 -2.81 -10.97
CA HIS A 335 17.48 -3.93 -11.09
C HIS A 335 16.41 -3.68 -12.16
N VAL A 336 15.73 -2.53 -12.15
CA VAL A 336 14.71 -2.19 -13.17
C VAL A 336 15.31 -2.26 -14.58
N HIS A 337 16.47 -1.64 -14.80
CA HIS A 337 17.17 -1.67 -16.09
C HIS A 337 17.53 -3.07 -16.59
N SER A 338 17.72 -4.02 -15.67
CA SER A 338 18.02 -5.40 -16.06
C SER A 338 16.78 -6.21 -16.47
N ALA A 339 15.57 -5.76 -16.13
CA ALA A 339 14.31 -6.44 -16.44
C ALA A 339 13.49 -5.75 -17.55
N GLU A 340 13.52 -4.43 -17.62
CA GLU A 340 12.73 -3.66 -18.59
C GLU A 340 13.36 -2.30 -18.94
N ALA A 341 12.87 -1.70 -20.02
CA ALA A 341 13.22 -0.34 -20.43
C ALA A 341 11.95 0.34 -20.97
N TYR A 342 11.69 1.56 -20.51
CA TYR A 342 10.55 2.36 -20.95
C TYR A 342 10.90 3.84 -20.95
N GLN A 343 10.05 4.62 -21.63
CA GLN A 343 10.24 6.06 -21.74
C GLN A 343 10.09 6.74 -20.37
N ASP A 344 10.79 7.84 -20.16
CA ASP A 344 10.67 8.73 -18.99
C ASP A 344 11.10 8.13 -17.64
N PHE A 345 11.62 6.89 -17.58
CA PHE A 345 12.14 6.30 -16.35
C PHE A 345 13.20 7.17 -15.66
N GLU A 346 14.18 7.70 -16.41
CA GLU A 346 15.21 8.57 -15.84
C GLU A 346 14.65 9.91 -15.33
N LEU A 347 13.57 10.41 -15.93
CA LEU A 347 12.88 11.60 -15.44
C LEU A 347 12.22 11.28 -14.08
N GLU A 348 11.51 10.16 -14.00
CA GLU A 348 10.87 9.68 -12.78
C GLU A 348 11.88 9.50 -11.63
N ILE A 349 13.05 8.92 -11.90
CA ILE A 349 14.11 8.79 -10.89
C ILE A 349 14.64 10.17 -10.47
N GLY A 350 14.77 11.11 -11.40
CA GLY A 350 15.14 12.49 -11.10
C GLY A 350 14.14 13.17 -10.17
N GLU A 351 12.84 13.04 -10.46
CA GLU A 351 11.76 13.61 -9.65
C GLU A 351 11.70 12.98 -8.25
N LEU A 352 11.82 11.65 -8.15
CA LEU A 352 11.87 10.96 -6.85
C LEU A 352 13.07 11.43 -6.01
N ARG A 353 14.25 11.62 -6.62
CA ARG A 353 15.44 12.13 -5.92
C ARG A 353 15.24 13.57 -5.44
N LEU A 354 14.64 14.42 -6.25
CA LEU A 354 14.30 15.79 -5.85
C LEU A 354 13.31 15.79 -4.69
N TRP A 355 12.26 14.98 -4.77
CA TRP A 355 11.29 14.82 -3.70
C TRP A 355 11.96 14.41 -2.38
N ILE A 356 12.86 13.41 -2.42
CA ILE A 356 13.64 12.98 -1.24
C ILE A 356 14.50 14.13 -0.68
N THR A 357 15.12 14.93 -1.56
CA THR A 357 15.94 16.09 -1.18
C THR A 357 15.14 17.10 -0.36
N ASP A 358 13.93 17.40 -0.83
CA ASP A 358 13.10 18.47 -0.26
C ASP A 358 12.30 17.99 0.95
N ARG A 359 12.10 16.67 1.09
CA ARG A 359 11.16 16.10 2.07
C ARG A 359 11.42 16.52 3.51
N ARG A 360 12.69 16.57 3.92
CA ARG A 360 13.07 17.00 5.28
C ARG A 360 12.55 18.40 5.59
N ASN A 361 12.68 19.33 4.64
CA ASN A 361 12.21 20.70 4.82
C ASN A 361 10.68 20.74 4.91
N THR A 362 9.98 19.94 4.10
CA THR A 362 8.52 19.83 4.13
C THR A 362 8.02 19.35 5.50
N ILE A 363 8.63 18.30 6.05
CA ILE A 363 8.25 17.79 7.38
C ILE A 363 8.65 18.76 8.50
N GLN A 364 9.81 19.42 8.39
CA GLN A 364 10.21 20.44 9.37
C GLN A 364 9.21 21.60 9.39
N GLN A 365 8.74 22.05 8.23
CA GLN A 365 7.71 23.09 8.14
C GLN A 365 6.40 22.64 8.78
N LEU A 366 5.97 21.38 8.57
CA LEU A 366 4.80 20.82 9.24
C LEU A 366 4.96 20.89 10.76
N ILE A 367 6.10 20.44 11.30
CA ILE A 367 6.39 20.50 12.74
C ILE A 367 6.39 21.95 13.25
N ASP A 368 7.06 22.88 12.56
CA ASP A 368 7.19 24.29 12.95
C ASP A 368 5.83 25.02 12.98
N THR A 369 4.87 24.57 12.17
CA THR A 369 3.50 25.08 12.17
C THR A 369 2.57 24.41 13.18
N GLY A 370 3.09 23.45 13.97
CA GLY A 370 2.35 22.73 15.01
C GLY A 370 1.61 21.49 14.51
N GLY A 371 1.88 21.03 13.28
CA GLY A 371 1.22 19.87 12.67
C GLY A 371 -0.24 20.09 12.32
N ASP A 372 -0.81 19.09 11.66
CA ASP A 372 -2.24 19.03 11.38
C ASP A 372 -3.03 18.65 12.64
N ILE A 373 -4.22 19.24 12.78
CA ILE A 373 -5.21 18.86 13.80
C ILE A 373 -6.45 18.34 13.10
N GLY A 374 -6.90 17.15 13.50
CA GLY A 374 -8.13 16.53 13.02
C GLY A 374 -9.37 17.36 13.37
N GLU A 375 -10.42 17.20 12.57
CA GLU A 375 -11.73 17.80 12.85
C GLU A 375 -12.54 16.91 13.79
N GLU A 376 -13.68 17.37 14.30
CA GLU A 376 -14.57 16.44 15.03
C GLU A 376 -14.97 15.27 14.11
N PRO A 377 -14.99 14.03 14.61
CA PRO A 377 -15.21 12.86 13.79
C PRO A 377 -16.59 12.89 13.13
N ASP A 378 -16.63 12.52 11.85
CA ASP A 378 -17.87 12.12 11.20
C ASP A 378 -18.05 10.61 11.45
N ASP A 379 -19.14 10.25 12.14
CA ASP A 379 -19.50 8.85 12.39
C ASP A 379 -20.04 8.17 11.11
N GLY A 380 -19.98 8.83 9.95
CA GLY A 380 -20.47 8.34 8.67
C GLY A 380 -19.67 7.20 8.04
N CYS A 381 -20.37 6.39 7.24
CA CYS A 381 -19.80 5.28 6.45
C CYS A 381 -19.03 5.74 5.21
N VAL A 382 -19.17 7.00 4.79
CA VAL A 382 -18.55 7.52 3.57
C VAL A 382 -17.34 8.32 4.01
N PRO A 383 -16.11 7.93 3.63
CA PRO A 383 -14.95 8.78 3.86
C PRO A 383 -15.24 10.17 3.30
N GLY A 384 -14.70 11.22 3.90
CA GLY A 384 -14.81 12.61 3.40
C GLY A 384 -14.16 12.84 2.02
N MET A 385 -14.12 11.83 1.14
CA MET A 385 -13.72 11.92 -0.25
C MET A 385 -14.67 12.86 -0.99
N ASN A 386 -14.11 13.96 -1.49
CA ASN A 386 -14.78 14.86 -2.40
C ASN A 386 -15.13 14.09 -3.69
N THR A 387 -16.42 13.89 -3.95
CA THR A 387 -16.92 13.11 -5.09
C THR A 387 -16.58 13.70 -6.46
N GLU A 388 -16.11 14.95 -6.53
CA GLU A 388 -15.63 15.58 -7.77
C GLU A 388 -14.24 15.08 -8.22
N GLU A 389 -13.34 14.67 -7.31
CA GLU A 389 -11.96 14.27 -7.67
C GLU A 389 -11.85 12.90 -8.34
N LEU A 390 -12.71 11.97 -7.94
CA LEU A 390 -12.72 10.60 -8.46
C LEU A 390 -13.16 10.50 -9.94
N LEU A 391 -13.79 11.55 -10.47
CA LEU A 391 -14.27 11.60 -11.86
C LEU A 391 -13.24 12.19 -12.85
N GLU A 392 -12.19 12.86 -12.38
CA GLU A 392 -11.21 13.53 -13.25
C GLU A 392 -10.03 12.63 -13.66
N THR A 393 -9.82 11.47 -13.03
CA THR A 393 -8.69 10.55 -13.31
C THR A 393 -8.92 9.59 -14.49
N GLY A 394 -9.94 9.84 -15.33
CA GLY A 394 -10.51 8.86 -16.26
C GLY A 394 -9.97 8.79 -17.70
N GLU A 395 -8.94 9.55 -18.10
CA GLU A 395 -8.38 9.45 -19.47
C GLU A 395 -7.03 8.73 -19.50
N VAL A 396 -7.02 7.48 -20.00
CA VAL A 396 -5.79 6.73 -20.31
C VAL A 396 -5.68 6.54 -21.83
N VAL A 397 -4.62 7.09 -22.43
CA VAL A 397 -4.30 6.91 -23.85
C VAL A 397 -3.11 5.96 -24.01
N GLY A 398 -3.38 4.79 -24.62
CA GLY A 398 -2.49 4.12 -25.59
C GLY A 398 -1.35 3.22 -25.07
N THR A 399 -1.40 1.95 -25.44
CA THR A 399 -0.33 0.95 -25.29
C THR A 399 0.75 1.09 -26.37
N ALA A 400 2.00 0.81 -26.02
CA ALA A 400 3.09 0.61 -26.99
C ALA A 400 3.79 -0.74 -26.72
N SER A 401 3.81 -1.60 -27.73
CA SER A 401 4.60 -2.84 -27.75
C SER A 401 5.94 -2.58 -28.46
N VAL A 402 7.05 -3.06 -27.87
CA VAL A 402 8.37 -3.02 -28.51
C VAL A 402 8.96 -4.42 -28.54
N SER A 403 9.34 -4.87 -29.74
CA SER A 403 10.10 -6.09 -29.97
C SER A 403 11.59 -5.77 -30.13
N CYS A 404 12.46 -6.64 -29.63
CA CYS A 404 13.92 -6.49 -29.72
C CYS A 404 14.44 -6.80 -31.13
N SER A 405 15.07 -5.84 -31.83
CA SER A 405 16.32 -6.07 -32.59
C SER A 405 17.04 -4.76 -32.97
N THR A 406 18.31 -4.92 -33.37
CA THR A 406 19.43 -3.98 -33.33
C THR A 406 19.48 -2.84 -34.36
N GLN A 407 20.02 -1.70 -33.92
CA GLN A 407 20.79 -0.65 -34.62
C GLN A 407 20.11 0.53 -35.37
N LYS A 408 20.61 1.73 -34.98
CA LYS A 408 20.77 3.04 -35.65
C LYS A 408 19.66 4.11 -35.49
N SER A 409 20.08 5.23 -34.89
CA SER A 409 19.46 6.56 -34.87
C SER A 409 19.74 7.35 -36.17
N PRO A 410 19.36 8.65 -36.32
CA PRO A 410 18.44 9.50 -35.53
C PRO A 410 17.43 10.31 -36.39
N SER A 411 16.33 10.78 -35.80
CA SER A 411 15.80 12.16 -35.99
C SER A 411 14.52 12.40 -35.19
N HIS A 412 14.54 13.41 -34.30
CA HIS A 412 13.38 13.98 -33.58
C HIS A 412 12.35 14.61 -34.56
N PRO A 413 11.09 14.81 -34.13
CA PRO A 413 10.75 16.01 -33.36
C PRO A 413 10.06 15.71 -32.02
N VAL A 414 10.33 16.62 -31.10
CA VAL A 414 9.84 16.72 -29.72
C VAL A 414 8.33 16.98 -29.68
N THR A 415 7.61 16.24 -28.85
CA THR A 415 6.29 16.62 -28.34
C THR A 415 6.32 16.42 -26.83
N LEU A 416 6.39 17.52 -26.08
CA LEU A 416 6.22 17.52 -24.62
C LEU A 416 4.76 17.22 -24.31
N VAL A 417 4.51 16.22 -23.46
CA VAL A 417 3.25 16.08 -22.74
C VAL A 417 3.61 16.02 -21.26
N PHE A 418 3.31 17.09 -20.54
CA PHE A 418 3.33 17.10 -19.08
C PHE A 418 2.08 16.37 -18.60
N ILE A 419 2.23 15.34 -17.76
CA ILE A 419 1.14 14.87 -16.90
C ILE A 419 1.34 15.60 -15.57
N VAL A 420 0.60 16.69 -15.39
CA VAL A 420 0.41 17.33 -14.10
C VAL A 420 -0.80 16.63 -13.47
N ILE A 421 -0.58 15.82 -12.44
CA ILE A 421 -1.66 15.48 -11.51
C ILE A 421 -1.69 16.61 -10.48
N GLY A 422 -2.72 17.46 -10.59
CA GLY A 422 -2.92 18.61 -9.72
C GLY A 422 -3.23 19.88 -10.50
N LEU A 423 -4.51 20.19 -10.70
CA LEU A 423 -4.93 21.54 -11.09
C LEU A 423 -6.39 21.77 -10.69
N ARG A 424 -6.62 22.53 -9.62
CA ARG A 424 -7.90 23.21 -9.41
C ARG A 424 -7.81 24.68 -9.80
N ILE A 425 -8.82 25.11 -10.57
CA ILE A 425 -8.98 26.47 -11.09
C ILE A 425 -9.32 27.44 -9.96
N MET A 426 -8.56 28.55 -9.89
CA MET A 426 -8.82 29.70 -9.03
C MET A 426 -10.27 30.20 -9.09
N ARG A 427 -10.92 30.36 -7.94
CA ARG A 427 -12.01 31.34 -7.77
C ARG A 427 -11.59 32.40 -6.75
N SER A 428 -11.23 33.57 -7.29
CA SER A 428 -11.08 34.79 -6.51
C SER A 428 -12.41 35.11 -5.81
N LYS A 429 -12.42 35.15 -4.47
CA LYS A 429 -13.50 35.80 -3.73
C LYS A 429 -13.36 37.31 -3.95
N ARG A 430 -14.27 37.89 -4.75
CA ARG A 430 -14.57 39.33 -4.67
C ARG A 430 -15.22 39.58 -3.30
N GLN A 431 -14.58 40.42 -2.50
CA GLN A 431 -15.18 41.03 -1.33
C GLN A 431 -16.31 41.98 -1.77
N HIS A 432 -17.43 41.93 -1.04
CA HIS A 432 -18.23 43.10 -0.74
C HIS A 432 -18.11 43.38 0.75
#